data_AF-A0A849DN49-F1
#
_entry.id   AF-A0A849DN49-F1
#
_cell.length_a   1.000
_cell.length_b   1.000
_cell.length_c   1.000
_cell.angle_alpha   90.00
_cell.angle_beta   90.00
_cell.angle_gamma   90.00
#
_symmetry.space_group_name_H-M   'P 1'
#
loop_
_entity.id
_entity.type
_entity.pdbx_description
1 polymer ?
#
loop_
_entity_poly.entity_id
_entity_poly.type
_entity_poly.pdbx_seq_one_letter_code
_entity_poly.pdbx_strand_id
1 'polypeptide(L)'
;MNPSWTPADVTRVLNLIATPLALEILDGLGCGRAPDATAPPETNPTIIAEAIERLREVGAVTVLDLERHTCELTPRGRRLLSALKRVSEAIEAQAATDRPDVP
;
A
#
# COMPACT_ATOMS: atom_id res chain seq x y z
N MET A 1 -0.67 20.54 -16.33
CA MET A 1 -1.71 19.62 -16.88
C MET A 1 -2.18 18.74 -15.73
N ASN A 2 -3.44 18.86 -15.32
CA ASN A 2 -4.00 17.89 -14.37
C ASN A 2 -4.18 16.56 -15.11
N PRO A 3 -3.56 15.46 -14.66
CA PRO A 3 -3.84 14.16 -15.26
C PRO A 3 -5.32 13.84 -15.07
N SER A 4 -6.06 13.70 -16.17
CA SER A 4 -7.44 13.24 -16.13
C SER A 4 -7.44 11.78 -15.70
N TRP A 5 -8.03 11.49 -14.55
CA TRP A 5 -8.20 10.11 -14.09
C TRP A 5 -9.10 9.36 -15.05
N THR A 6 -8.66 8.18 -15.50
CA THR A 6 -9.52 7.29 -16.26
C THR A 6 -10.26 6.33 -15.32
N PRO A 7 -11.42 5.78 -15.71
CA PRO A 7 -12.07 4.71 -14.94
C PRO A 7 -11.14 3.53 -14.65
N ALA A 8 -10.24 3.19 -15.58
CA ALA A 8 -9.25 2.13 -15.40
C ALA A 8 -8.21 2.45 -14.31
N ASP A 9 -7.92 3.72 -14.06
CA ASP A 9 -7.03 4.14 -12.97
C ASP A 9 -7.73 4.02 -11.62
N VAL A 10 -9.01 4.43 -11.55
CA VAL A 10 -9.85 4.27 -10.35
C VAL A 10 -9.97 2.78 -9.99
N THR A 11 -10.31 1.92 -10.95
CA THR A 11 -10.43 0.48 -10.71
C THR A 11 -9.12 -0.13 -10.23
N ARG A 12 -7.96 0.27 -10.79
CA ARG A 12 -6.65 -0.20 -10.31
C ARG A 12 -6.37 0.20 -8.87
N VAL A 13 -6.69 1.44 -8.49
CA VAL A 13 -6.51 1.93 -7.12
C VAL A 13 -7.45 1.23 -6.15
N LEU A 14 -8.74 1.12 -6.49
CA LEU A 14 -9.73 0.43 -5.65
C LEU A 14 -9.35 -1.04 -5.44
N ASN A 15 -8.89 -1.70 -6.50
CA ASN A 15 -8.44 -3.08 -6.35
C ASN A 15 -7.19 -3.20 -5.49
N LEU A 16 -6.26 -2.24 -5.53
CA LEU A 16 -5.10 -2.25 -4.64
C LEU A 16 -5.53 -2.08 -3.18
N ILE A 17 -6.47 -1.17 -2.90
CA ILE A 17 -7.02 -0.94 -1.55
C ILE A 17 -7.80 -2.16 -1.06
N ALA A 18 -8.52 -2.84 -1.96
CA ALA A 18 -9.32 -4.02 -1.63
C ALA A 18 -8.48 -5.29 -1.49
N THR A 19 -7.23 -5.33 -1.97
CA THR A 19 -6.35 -6.48 -1.81
C THR A 19 -5.84 -6.54 -0.36
N PRO A 20 -6.11 -7.64 0.37
CA PRO A 20 -5.62 -7.81 1.73
C PRO A 20 -4.09 -7.66 1.80
N LEU A 21 -3.58 -7.00 2.84
CA LEU A 21 -2.15 -6.81 3.13
C LEU A 21 -1.35 -5.99 2.12
N ALA A 22 -1.93 -5.57 0.99
CA ALA A 22 -1.18 -4.84 -0.03
C ALA A 22 -0.64 -3.50 0.49
N LEU A 23 -1.41 -2.78 1.30
CA LEU A 23 -0.99 -1.49 1.83
C LEU A 23 -0.02 -1.66 3.01
N GLU A 24 -0.21 -2.67 3.84
CA GLU A 24 0.64 -3.04 4.97
C GLU A 24 2.02 -3.48 4.49
N ILE A 25 2.08 -4.33 3.46
CA ILE A 25 3.32 -4.74 2.80
C ILE A 25 4.01 -3.52 2.18
N LEU A 26 3.26 -2.66 1.47
CA LEU A 26 3.82 -1.45 0.87
C LEU A 26 4.44 -0.51 1.92
N ASP A 27 3.78 -0.29 3.05
CA ASP A 27 4.31 0.54 4.13
C ASP A 27 5.50 -0.12 4.83
N GLY A 28 5.42 -1.42 5.10
CA GLY A 28 6.51 -2.16 5.72
C GLY A 28 7.77 -2.17 4.87
N LEU A 29 7.66 -2.36 3.56
CA LEU A 29 8.78 -2.20 2.61
C LEU A 29 9.34 -0.77 2.65
N GLY A 30 8.48 0.24 2.79
CA GLY A 30 8.89 1.63 2.98
C GLY A 30 9.70 1.87 4.26
N CYS A 31 9.54 1.00 5.25
CA CYS A 31 10.28 0.99 6.51
C CYS A 31 11.43 -0.02 6.53
N GLY A 32 11.75 -0.67 5.41
CA GLY A 32 12.80 -1.68 5.31
C GLY A 32 12.45 -3.04 5.93
N ARG A 33 11.16 -3.32 6.16
CA ARG A 33 10.69 -4.63 6.62
C ARG A 33 10.38 -5.55 5.44
N ALA A 34 10.72 -6.82 5.58
CA ALA A 34 10.32 -7.84 4.61
C ALA A 34 8.79 -8.06 4.63
N PRO A 35 8.14 -8.42 3.51
CA PRO A 35 6.69 -8.64 3.45
C PRO A 35 6.15 -9.58 4.53
N ASP A 36 6.85 -10.68 4.83
CA ASP A 36 6.45 -11.62 5.89
C ASP A 36 6.40 -10.99 7.29
N ALA A 37 7.25 -9.99 7.54
CA ALA A 37 7.29 -9.29 8.81
C ALA A 37 6.22 -8.18 8.93
N THR A 38 5.43 -7.96 7.87
CA THR A 38 4.34 -6.95 7.85
C THR A 38 2.98 -7.57 8.15
N ALA A 39 2.84 -8.88 7.94
CA ALA A 39 1.61 -9.61 8.17
C ALA A 39 1.59 -10.22 9.59
N PRO A 40 0.40 -10.47 10.18
CA PRO A 40 0.27 -11.27 11.39
C PRO A 40 0.91 -12.67 11.24
N PRO A 41 1.50 -13.26 12.29
CA PRO A 41 2.24 -14.53 12.21
C PRO A 41 1.44 -15.71 11.64
N GLU A 42 0.12 -15.71 11.84
CA GLU A 42 -0.83 -16.74 11.39
C GLU A 42 -1.33 -16.53 9.96
N THR A 43 -0.86 -15.49 9.27
CA THR A 43 -1.28 -15.19 7.90
C THR A 43 -0.87 -16.30 6.95
N ASN A 44 -1.82 -16.75 6.12
CA ASN A 44 -1.54 -17.70 5.06
C ASN A 44 -0.53 -17.08 4.06
N PRO A 45 0.63 -17.74 3.79
CA PRO A 45 1.63 -17.28 2.82
C PRO A 45 1.05 -16.93 1.44
N THR A 46 0.01 -17.62 0.98
CA THR A 46 -0.64 -17.33 -0.31
C THR A 46 -1.21 -15.91 -0.35
N ILE A 47 -1.72 -15.38 0.76
CA ILE A 47 -2.25 -14.01 0.84
C ILE A 47 -1.13 -12.99 0.67
N ILE A 48 0.04 -13.26 1.24
CA ILE A 48 1.23 -12.41 1.12
C ILE A 48 1.71 -12.41 -0.33
N ALA A 49 1.79 -13.59 -0.96
CA ALA A 49 2.15 -13.72 -2.37
C ALA A 49 1.17 -12.97 -3.30
N GLU A 50 -0.14 -13.12 -3.08
CA GLU A 50 -1.18 -12.40 -3.84
C GLU A 50 -1.04 -10.88 -3.71
N ALA A 51 -0.76 -10.38 -2.50
CA ALA A 51 -0.54 -8.96 -2.26
C ALA A 51 0.73 -8.43 -2.97
N ILE A 52 1.82 -9.18 -2.92
CA ILE A 52 3.07 -8.86 -3.63
C ILE A 52 2.82 -8.83 -5.14
N GLU A 53 2.10 -9.81 -5.67
CA GLU A 53 1.74 -9.86 -7.08
C GLU A 53 0.87 -8.66 -7.48
N ARG A 54 -0.10 -8.28 -6.65
CA ARG A 54 -0.90 -7.09 -6.91
C ARG A 54 -0.06 -5.81 -6.94
N LEU A 55 0.88 -5.68 -5.99
CA LEU A 55 1.82 -4.56 -5.94
C LEU A 55 2.73 -4.54 -7.18
N ARG A 56 3.10 -5.71 -7.71
CA ARG A 56 3.89 -5.85 -8.94
C ARG A 56 3.09 -5.38 -10.16
N GLU A 57 1.83 -5.80 -10.29
CA GLU A 57 0.95 -5.41 -11.40
C GLU A 57 0.72 -3.90 -11.49
N VAL A 58 0.63 -3.21 -10.35
CA VAL A 58 0.52 -1.74 -10.32
C VAL A 58 1.87 -1.03 -10.45
N GLY A 59 2.96 -1.80 -10.57
CA GLY A 59 4.34 -1.32 -10.71
C GLY A 59 4.91 -0.70 -9.44
N ALA A 60 4.35 -1.01 -8.26
CA ALA A 60 4.83 -0.50 -6.98
C ALA A 60 6.09 -1.24 -6.50
N VAL A 61 6.21 -2.53 -6.81
CA VAL A 61 7.37 -3.35 -6.42
C VAL A 61 8.01 -4.06 -7.60
N THR A 62 9.30 -4.36 -7.47
CA THR A 62 10.02 -5.35 -8.26
C THR A 62 10.16 -6.60 -7.39
N VAL A 63 9.63 -7.73 -7.87
CA VAL A 63 9.74 -9.02 -7.19
C VAL A 63 11.08 -9.67 -7.53
N LEU A 64 11.84 -10.04 -6.50
CA LEU A 64 13.14 -10.69 -6.64
C LEU A 64 12.99 -12.21 -6.55
N ASP A 65 12.23 -12.69 -5.56
CA ASP A 65 11.85 -14.08 -5.37
C ASP A 65 10.50 -14.13 -4.65
N LEU A 66 9.47 -14.63 -5.35
CA LEU A 66 8.12 -14.71 -4.82
C LEU A 66 7.96 -15.81 -3.77
N GLU A 67 8.67 -16.93 -3.89
CA GLU A 67 8.59 -18.04 -2.91
C GLU A 67 9.15 -17.63 -1.55
N ARG A 68 10.14 -16.73 -1.56
CA ARG A 68 10.73 -16.12 -0.36
C ARG A 68 10.14 -14.77 -0.01
N HIS A 69 9.09 -14.34 -0.71
CA HIS A 69 8.45 -13.04 -0.55
C HIS A 69 9.45 -11.86 -0.54
N THR A 70 10.49 -11.90 -1.36
CA THR A 70 11.46 -10.81 -1.47
C THR A 70 11.12 -9.89 -2.63
N CYS A 71 10.96 -8.61 -2.32
CA CYS A 71 10.67 -7.56 -3.29
C CYS A 71 11.19 -6.21 -2.81
N GLU A 72 11.35 -5.28 -3.75
CA GLU A 72 11.83 -3.93 -3.50
C GLU A 72 10.87 -2.89 -4.06
N LEU A 73 10.76 -1.74 -3.40
CA LEU A 73 9.98 -0.62 -3.92
C LEU A 73 10.62 -0.07 -5.20
N THR A 74 9.80 0.08 -6.24
CA THR A 74 10.18 0.85 -7.41
C THR A 74 10.14 2.36 -7.10
N PRO A 75 10.68 3.23 -7.96
CA PRO A 75 10.45 4.68 -7.85
C PRO A 75 8.96 5.05 -7.86
N ARG A 76 8.12 4.26 -8.55
CA ARG A 76 6.67 4.43 -8.57
C ARG A 76 6.05 4.01 -7.23
N GLY A 77 6.49 2.90 -6.65
CA GLY A 77 6.06 2.44 -5.32
C GLY A 77 6.36 3.47 -4.22
N ARG A 78 7.57 4.05 -4.23
CA ARG A 78 7.92 5.13 -3.29
C ARG A 78 7.02 6.35 -3.41
N ARG A 79 6.70 6.78 -4.64
CA ARG A 79 5.76 7.89 -4.88
C ARG A 79 4.35 7.56 -4.41
N LEU A 80 3.88 6.33 -4.67
CA LEU A 80 2.59 5.85 -4.21
C LEU A 80 2.50 5.86 -2.68
N LEU A 81 3.49 5.28 -2.00
CA LEU A 81 3.56 5.29 -0.53
C LEU A 81 3.54 6.71 0.02
N SER A 82 4.33 7.62 -0.57
CA SER A 82 4.35 9.03 -0.15
C SER A 82 3.01 9.75 -0.39
N ALA A 83 2.25 9.35 -1.42
CA ALA A 83 0.91 9.88 -1.64
C ALA A 83 -0.08 9.34 -0.59
N LEU A 84 -0.03 8.05 -0.28
CA LEU A 84 -0.88 7.43 0.74
C LEU A 84 -0.63 8.01 2.14
N LYS A 85 0.62 8.24 2.52
CA LYS A 85 0.96 8.89 3.81
C LYS A 85 0.34 10.28 3.94
N ARG A 86 0.45 11.11 2.90
CA ARG A 86 -0.20 12.43 2.86
C ARG A 86 -1.73 12.35 2.97
N VAL A 87 -2.35 11.32 2.39
CA VAL A 87 -3.80 11.10 2.53
C VAL A 87 -4.15 10.72 3.97
N SER A 88 -3.39 9.82 4.61
CA SER A 88 -3.59 9.48 6.03
C SER A 88 -3.48 10.71 6.93
N GLU A 89 -2.40 11.48 6.78
CA GLU A 89 -2.16 12.71 7.55
C GLU A 89 -3.30 13.72 7.37
N ALA A 90 -3.82 13.88 6.16
CA ALA A 90 -4.95 14.77 5.89
C ALA A 90 -6.25 14.28 6.54
N ILE A 91 -6.52 12.97 6.50
CA ILE A 91 -7.70 12.37 7.16
C ILE A 91 -7.61 12.56 8.69
N GLU A 92 -6.44 12.32 9.28
CA GLU A 92 -6.19 12.50 10.71
C GLU A 92 -6.35 13.96 11.13
N ALA A 93 -5.82 14.91 10.35
CA ALA A 93 -5.98 16.34 10.60
C ALA A 93 -7.45 16.79 10.54
N GLN A 94 -8.22 16.26 9.58
CA GLN A 94 -9.65 16.55 9.49
C GLN A 94 -10.41 15.98 10.69
N ALA A 95 -10.13 14.73 11.07
CA ALA A 95 -10.77 14.09 12.22
C ALA A 95 -10.45 14.79 13.56
N ALA A 96 -9.25 15.38 13.68
CA ALA A 96 -8.88 16.20 14.83
C ALA A 96 -9.62 17.55 14.87
N THR A 97 -9.93 18.12 13.70
CA THR A 97 -10.69 19.37 13.56
C THR A 97 -12.18 19.17 13.87
N ASP A 98 -12.72 17.99 13.56
CA ASP A 98 -14.14 17.66 13.74
C ASP A 98 -14.49 17.12 15.15
N ARG A 99 -13.52 16.98 16.07
CA ARG A 99 -13.82 16.72 17.49
C ARG A 99 -14.16 18.05 18.18
N PRO A 100 -15.42 18.32 18.54
CA PRO A 100 -15.70 19.42 19.44
C PRO A 100 -15.05 19.11 20.78
N ASP A 101 -14.34 20.09 21.34
CA ASP A 101 -13.96 20.07 22.75
C ASP A 101 -15.22 19.78 23.57
N VAL A 102 -15.28 18.58 24.16
CA VAL A 102 -16.28 18.28 25.19
C VAL A 102 -15.71 18.83 26.50
N PRO A 103 -16.30 19.89 27.08
CA PRO A 103 -15.87 20.42 28.37
C PRO A 103 -16.11 19.43 29.53
#